data_AF-A0A817RCV1-F1
#
_entry.id   AF-A0A817RCV1-F1
#
_cell.length_a   1.000
_cell.length_b   1.000
_cell.length_c   1.000
_cell.angle_alpha   90.00
_cell.angle_beta   90.00
_cell.angle_gamma   90.00
#
_symmetry.space_group_name_H-M   'P 1'
#
loop_
_entity.id
_entity.type
_entity.pdbx_description
1 polymer ?
#
loop_
_entity_poly.entity_id
_entity_poly.type
_entity_poly.pdbx_seq_one_letter_code
_entity_poly.pdbx_strand_id
1 'polypeptide(L)'
;AFLGFVSSILRFVKSIIGATFYMCRLDYSPLGRKLESFDSGFNAYCGFIHTECTHRHPVMLVFVSHLFSEIKQQQYSTAHIDLDDFPFEGKQVVGVKKTSRYIRKWRLAAFLVRNPAILFFRKTFLKKLSLEDLHAINDVDNDNQHNTHRGANFYTRQMAAQRGSFVTEIDPTQIVIQRF
;
A
#
# COMPACT_ATOMS: atom_id res chain seq x y z
N ALA A 1 -43.15 -42.53 15.66
CA ALA A 1 -42.32 -42.15 16.82
C ALA A 1 -40.87 -42.63 16.67
N PHE A 2 -40.63 -43.94 16.53
CA PHE A 2 -39.27 -44.52 16.45
C PHE A 2 -38.39 -43.97 15.32
N LEU A 3 -38.92 -43.86 14.09
CA LEU A 3 -38.17 -43.29 12.95
C LEU A 3 -37.70 -41.84 13.20
N GLY A 4 -38.53 -41.02 13.88
CA GLY A 4 -38.17 -39.65 14.23
C GLY A 4 -37.04 -39.59 15.27
N PHE A 5 -37.06 -40.51 16.23
CA PHE A 5 -35.99 -40.64 17.23
C PHE A 5 -34.66 -41.04 16.60
N VAL A 6 -34.67 -42.07 15.74
CA VAL A 6 -33.48 -42.51 14.98
C VAL A 6 -32.96 -41.38 14.08
N SER A 7 -33.84 -40.66 13.39
CA SER A 7 -33.45 -39.51 12.57
C SER A 7 -32.82 -38.38 13.39
N SER A 8 -33.29 -38.13 14.62
CA SER A 8 -32.72 -37.13 15.52
C SER A 8 -31.30 -37.49 15.96
N ILE A 9 -31.09 -38.76 16.34
CA ILE A 9 -29.76 -39.28 16.70
C ILE A 9 -28.80 -39.18 15.51
N LEU A 10 -29.22 -39.59 14.32
CA LEU A 10 -28.39 -39.48 13.11
C LEU A 10 -28.02 -38.03 12.80
N ARG A 11 -28.94 -37.08 13.02
CA ARG A 11 -28.66 -35.64 12.86
C ARG A 11 -27.63 -35.15 13.87
N PHE A 12 -27.73 -35.59 15.13
CA PHE A 12 -26.77 -35.24 16.18
C PHE A 12 -25.36 -35.79 15.88
N VAL A 13 -25.26 -37.07 15.52
CA VAL A 13 -23.98 -37.71 15.15
C VAL A 13 -23.34 -37.01 13.95
N LYS A 14 -24.10 -36.72 12.89
CA LYS A 14 -23.61 -35.97 11.72
C LYS A 14 -23.13 -34.57 12.10
N SER A 15 -23.82 -33.89 13.01
CA SER A 15 -23.43 -32.56 13.48
C SER A 15 -22.11 -32.58 14.26
N ILE A 16 -21.90 -33.59 15.13
CA ILE A 16 -20.65 -33.71 15.89
C ILE A 16 -19.48 -33.99 14.95
N ILE A 17 -19.63 -34.97 14.05
CA ILE A 17 -18.58 -35.31 13.09
C ILE A 17 -18.23 -34.08 12.24
N GLY A 18 -19.24 -33.38 11.72
CA GLY A 18 -19.04 -32.12 10.99
C GLY A 18 -18.31 -31.07 11.83
N ALA A 19 -18.79 -30.82 13.05
CA ALA A 19 -18.17 -29.84 13.95
C ALA A 19 -16.69 -30.16 14.24
N THR A 20 -16.33 -31.42 14.49
CA THR A 20 -14.95 -31.82 14.75
C THR A 20 -14.04 -31.60 13.54
N PHE A 21 -14.48 -31.95 12.32
CA PHE A 21 -13.68 -31.73 11.12
C PHE A 21 -13.53 -30.24 10.78
N TYR A 22 -14.61 -29.46 10.87
CA TYR A 22 -14.59 -28.03 10.56
C TYR A 22 -13.89 -27.20 11.64
N MET A 23 -13.90 -27.62 12.91
CA MET A 23 -13.19 -26.90 13.98
C MET A 23 -11.66 -26.89 13.76
N CYS A 24 -11.10 -27.90 13.09
CA CYS A 24 -9.69 -27.95 12.73
C CYS A 24 -9.33 -26.97 11.58
N ARG A 25 -10.34 -26.44 10.86
CA ARG A 25 -10.16 -25.64 9.66
C ARG A 25 -10.71 -24.23 9.90
N LEU A 26 -9.82 -23.26 10.08
CA LEU A 26 -10.21 -21.87 10.43
C LEU A 26 -10.75 -21.06 9.24
N ASP A 27 -10.78 -21.62 8.03
CA ASP A 27 -11.20 -20.92 6.81
C ASP A 27 -12.72 -20.93 6.59
N TYR A 28 -13.48 -21.61 7.46
CA TYR A 28 -14.94 -21.66 7.38
C TYR A 28 -15.58 -21.58 8.76
N SER A 29 -16.55 -20.67 8.93
CA SER A 29 -17.34 -20.67 10.17
C SER A 29 -18.44 -21.74 10.11
N PRO A 30 -18.44 -22.74 11.02
CA PRO A 30 -19.54 -23.70 11.12
C PRO A 30 -20.84 -23.04 11.62
N LEU A 31 -20.78 -21.80 12.12
CA LEU A 31 -21.93 -21.00 12.47
C LEU A 31 -22.52 -20.38 11.18
N GLY A 32 -23.85 -20.28 11.10
CA GLY A 32 -24.48 -19.65 9.94
C GLY A 32 -24.03 -18.19 9.77
N ARG A 33 -24.14 -17.63 8.55
CA ARG A 33 -23.64 -16.28 8.18
C ARG A 33 -23.99 -15.13 9.13
N LYS A 34 -25.09 -15.23 9.89
CA LYS A 34 -25.50 -14.21 10.88
C LYS A 34 -24.78 -14.34 12.23
N LEU A 35 -24.18 -15.49 12.50
CA LEU A 35 -23.50 -15.83 13.75
C LEU A 35 -21.99 -16.06 13.55
N GLU A 36 -21.48 -15.83 12.35
CA GLU A 36 -20.06 -15.92 11.99
C GLU A 36 -19.18 -15.03 12.89
N SER A 37 -19.70 -13.87 13.33
CA SER A 37 -19.01 -12.97 14.26
C SER A 37 -18.83 -13.54 15.68
N PHE A 38 -19.60 -14.56 16.07
CA PHE A 38 -19.44 -15.24 17.36
C PHE A 38 -18.34 -16.31 17.33
N ASP A 39 -17.85 -16.66 16.15
CA ASP A 39 -16.77 -17.61 15.97
C ASP A 39 -15.42 -16.89 16.03
N SER A 40 -14.75 -17.02 17.18
CA SER A 40 -13.45 -16.40 17.41
C SER A 40 -12.35 -16.93 16.50
N GLY A 41 -12.43 -18.20 16.09
CA GLY A 41 -11.44 -18.82 15.20
C GLY A 41 -11.53 -18.24 13.79
N PHE A 42 -12.75 -18.18 13.24
CA PHE A 42 -12.98 -17.59 11.93
C PHE A 42 -12.65 -16.08 11.91
N ASN A 43 -13.00 -15.34 12.96
CA ASN A 43 -12.66 -13.92 13.05
C ASN A 43 -11.14 -13.68 13.12
N ALA A 44 -10.40 -14.51 13.88
CA ALA A 44 -8.95 -14.44 13.92
C ALA A 44 -8.32 -14.72 12.56
N TYR A 45 -8.85 -15.69 11.81
CA TYR A 45 -8.41 -15.97 10.43
C TYR A 45 -8.67 -14.78 9.50
N CYS A 46 -9.85 -14.16 9.55
CA CYS A 46 -10.15 -12.98 8.74
C CYS A 46 -9.20 -11.82 9.05
N GLY A 47 -8.94 -11.57 10.34
CA GLY A 47 -7.96 -10.57 10.78
C GLY A 47 -6.55 -10.87 10.27
N PHE A 48 -6.12 -12.14 10.33
CA PHE A 48 -4.84 -12.59 9.78
C PHE A 48 -4.73 -12.32 8.27
N ILE A 49 -5.74 -12.72 7.48
CA ILE A 49 -5.74 -12.49 6.03
C ILE A 49 -5.73 -10.99 5.69
N HIS A 50 -6.48 -10.18 6.44
CA HIS A 50 -6.50 -8.73 6.23
C HIS A 50 -5.13 -8.08 6.52
N THR A 51 -4.48 -8.53 7.58
CA THR A 51 -3.14 -8.08 7.98
C THR A 51 -2.11 -8.48 6.93
N GLU A 52 -2.11 -9.75 6.50
CA GLU A 52 -1.25 -10.26 5.43
C GLU A 52 -1.44 -9.50 4.11
N CYS A 53 -2.69 -9.22 3.72
CA CYS A 53 -2.96 -8.47 2.49
C CYS A 53 -2.45 -7.01 2.57
N THR A 54 -2.50 -6.41 3.75
CA THR A 54 -2.05 -5.03 3.99
C THR A 54 -0.52 -4.96 3.98
N HIS A 55 0.17 -5.90 4.63
CA HIS A 55 1.64 -5.89 4.71
C HIS A 55 2.33 -6.45 3.47
N ARG A 56 1.72 -7.43 2.80
CA ARG A 56 2.35 -8.18 1.69
C ARG A 56 1.53 -8.12 0.41
N HIS A 57 1.14 -6.92 0.00
CA HIS A 57 0.38 -6.75 -1.23
C HIS A 57 1.25 -7.03 -2.48
N PRO A 58 0.92 -8.03 -3.32
CA PRO A 58 1.79 -8.48 -4.41
C PRO A 58 2.03 -7.38 -5.46
N VAL A 59 1.04 -6.53 -5.74
CA VAL A 59 1.20 -5.41 -6.67
C VAL A 59 2.23 -4.39 -6.15
N MET A 60 2.24 -4.13 -4.84
CA MET A 60 3.19 -3.20 -4.23
C MET A 60 4.60 -3.76 -4.25
N LEU A 61 4.76 -5.04 -3.92
CA LEU A 61 6.06 -5.72 -3.97
C LEU A 61 6.65 -5.71 -5.38
N VAL A 62 5.85 -6.04 -6.40
CA VAL A 62 6.30 -5.99 -7.79
C VAL A 62 6.62 -4.55 -8.22
N PHE A 63 5.78 -3.58 -7.87
CA PHE A 63 6.02 -2.17 -8.17
C PHE A 63 7.34 -1.66 -7.56
N VAL A 64 7.57 -1.91 -6.27
CA VAL A 64 8.81 -1.52 -5.58
C VAL A 64 10.01 -2.25 -6.17
N SER A 65 9.88 -3.55 -6.50
CA SER A 65 10.96 -4.29 -7.15
C SER A 65 11.33 -3.72 -8.52
N HIS A 66 10.34 -3.26 -9.28
CA HIS A 66 10.55 -2.63 -10.58
C HIS A 66 11.22 -1.27 -10.41
N LEU A 67 10.74 -0.44 -9.48
CA LEU A 67 11.38 0.84 -9.16
C LEU A 67 12.83 0.67 -8.71
N PHE A 68 13.11 -0.30 -7.84
CA PHE A 68 14.46 -0.57 -7.37
C PHE A 68 15.38 -1.07 -8.49
N SER A 69 14.87 -1.94 -9.37
CA SER A 69 15.60 -2.41 -10.55
C SER A 69 15.99 -1.25 -11.47
N GLU A 70 15.06 -0.34 -11.75
CA GLU A 70 15.30 0.84 -12.60
C GLU A 70 16.35 1.79 -11.98
N ILE A 71 16.29 2.03 -10.66
CA ILE A 71 17.30 2.85 -9.95
C ILE A 71 18.67 2.17 -10.02
N LYS A 72 18.72 0.87 -9.73
CA LYS A 72 19.95 0.08 -9.77
C LYS A 72 20.57 0.12 -11.17
N GLN A 73 19.78 -0.11 -12.22
CA GLN A 73 20.25 -0.04 -13.62
C GLN A 73 20.81 1.34 -13.99
N GLN A 74 20.20 2.43 -13.51
CA GLN A 74 20.72 3.78 -13.72
C GLN A 74 22.06 4.01 -13.01
N GLN A 75 22.26 3.44 -11.83
CA GLN A 75 23.53 3.53 -11.09
C GLN A 75 24.66 2.76 -11.79
N TYR A 76 24.41 1.52 -12.25
CA TYR A 76 25.41 0.77 -13.03
C TYR A 76 25.78 1.45 -14.35
N SER A 77 24.80 2.05 -15.04
CA SER A 77 25.05 2.77 -16.30
C SER A 77 25.88 4.04 -16.10
N THR A 78 25.83 4.65 -14.92
CA THR A 78 26.61 5.86 -14.61
C THR A 78 28.03 5.50 -14.14
N ALA A 79 28.17 4.44 -13.33
CA ALA A 79 29.46 4.00 -12.82
C ALA A 79 30.40 3.42 -13.90
N HIS A 80 29.86 2.88 -14.99
CA HIS A 80 30.67 2.35 -16.10
C HIS A 80 31.17 3.44 -17.07
N ILE A 81 30.67 4.67 -16.97
CA ILE A 81 31.10 5.79 -17.83
C ILE A 81 32.41 6.42 -17.30
N ASP A 82 32.74 6.26 -16.01
CA ASP A 82 33.93 6.88 -15.40
C ASP A 82 35.21 6.00 -15.44
N LEU A 83 35.18 4.80 -16.04
CA LEU A 83 36.32 3.86 -16.05
C LEU A 83 36.90 3.54 -17.44
N ASP A 84 36.32 4.03 -18.54
CA ASP A 84 36.77 3.71 -19.90
C ASP A 84 37.46 4.91 -20.57
N ASP A 85 38.70 5.21 -20.15
CA ASP A 85 39.67 6.05 -20.89
C ASP A 85 40.55 5.20 -21.84
N PHE A 86 39.97 4.17 -22.47
CA PHE A 86 40.66 3.33 -23.46
C PHE A 86 39.81 3.14 -24.74
N PRO A 87 40.38 3.38 -25.93
CA PRO A 87 39.65 3.25 -27.19
C PRO A 87 39.67 1.78 -27.63
N PHE A 88 38.56 1.07 -27.46
CA PHE A 88 38.34 -0.21 -28.12
C PHE A 88 36.95 -0.29 -28.75
N GLU A 89 36.94 -0.62 -30.05
CA GLU A 89 35.78 -0.76 -30.91
C GLU A 89 34.69 -1.66 -30.31
N GLY A 90 33.43 -1.26 -30.50
CA GLY A 90 32.37 -2.21 -30.83
C GLY A 90 31.42 -2.66 -29.71
N LYS A 91 31.41 -2.05 -28.53
CA LYS A 91 30.37 -2.36 -27.53
C LYS A 91 29.29 -1.28 -27.52
N GLN A 92 28.13 -1.58 -28.10
CA GLN A 92 26.94 -0.73 -28.02
C GLN A 92 26.63 -0.44 -26.56
N VAL A 93 27.02 0.74 -26.10
CA VAL A 93 26.58 1.32 -24.84
C VAL A 93 25.11 1.62 -25.02
N VAL A 94 24.24 0.69 -24.59
CA VAL A 94 22.80 0.92 -24.53
C VAL A 94 22.57 1.95 -23.42
N GLY A 95 22.79 3.22 -23.76
CA GLY A 95 22.48 4.33 -22.88
C GLY A 95 21.01 4.24 -22.52
N VAL A 96 20.70 4.12 -21.23
CA VAL A 96 19.34 4.13 -20.71
C VAL A 96 18.70 5.45 -21.14
N LYS A 97 17.97 5.41 -22.26
CA LYS A 97 17.31 6.59 -22.82
C LYS A 97 16.28 7.05 -21.80
N LYS A 98 16.56 8.16 -21.11
CA LYS A 98 15.57 8.82 -20.25
C LYS A 98 14.33 9.05 -21.10
N THR A 99 13.26 8.31 -20.81
CA THR A 99 12.01 8.40 -21.56
C THR A 99 11.56 9.86 -21.57
N SER A 100 11.39 10.44 -22.75
CA SER A 100 11.03 11.85 -22.91
C SER A 100 9.78 12.22 -22.11
N ARG A 101 9.80 13.39 -21.47
CA ARG A 101 8.68 13.91 -20.67
C ARG A 101 7.38 13.92 -21.47
N TYR A 102 7.47 14.20 -22.76
CA TYR A 102 6.33 14.22 -23.67
C TYR A 102 5.72 12.82 -23.86
N ILE A 103 6.53 11.77 -23.96
CA ILE A 103 6.06 10.39 -24.09
C ILE A 103 5.26 9.98 -22.84
N ARG A 104 5.74 10.34 -21.64
CA ARG A 104 5.02 10.08 -20.38
C ARG A 104 3.67 10.80 -20.35
N LYS A 105 3.63 12.07 -20.79
CA LYS A 105 2.39 12.86 -20.89
C LYS A 105 1.41 12.24 -21.88
N TRP A 106 1.88 11.80 -23.05
CA TRP A 106 1.05 11.13 -24.05
C TRP A 106 0.50 9.78 -23.56
N ARG A 107 1.34 8.96 -22.91
CA ARG A 107 0.89 7.70 -22.29
C ARG A 107 -0.20 7.94 -21.23
N LEU A 108 -0.02 8.96 -20.40
CA LEU A 108 -1.01 9.35 -19.40
C LEU A 108 -2.31 9.83 -20.05
N ALA A 109 -2.24 10.66 -21.09
CA ALA A 109 -3.42 11.11 -21.83
C ALA A 109 -4.19 9.93 -22.44
N ALA A 110 -3.48 9.02 -23.12
CA ALA A 110 -4.06 7.82 -23.71
C ALA A 110 -4.72 6.92 -22.64
N PHE A 111 -4.08 6.75 -21.47
CA PHE A 111 -4.64 5.99 -20.36
C PHE A 111 -5.92 6.64 -19.80
N LEU A 112 -5.94 7.97 -19.65
CA LEU A 112 -7.08 8.71 -19.09
C LEU A 112 -8.28 8.76 -20.05
N VAL A 113 -8.05 8.84 -21.35
CA VAL A 113 -9.13 8.77 -22.36
C VAL A 113 -9.88 7.44 -22.27
N ARG A 114 -9.17 6.35 -21.97
CA ARG A 114 -9.76 5.01 -21.81
C ARG A 114 -10.39 4.77 -20.44
N ASN A 115 -10.04 5.57 -19.43
CA ASN A 115 -10.48 5.39 -18.04
C ASN A 115 -11.05 6.70 -17.46
N PRO A 116 -12.27 7.10 -17.84
CA PRO A 116 -12.83 8.41 -17.46
C PRO A 116 -13.09 8.54 -15.95
N ALA A 117 -13.39 7.44 -15.25
CA ALA A 117 -13.60 7.45 -13.81
C ALA A 117 -12.34 7.95 -13.05
N ILE A 118 -11.15 7.51 -13.48
CA ILE A 118 -9.87 7.89 -12.86
C ILE A 118 -9.60 9.39 -13.06
N LEU A 119 -10.05 9.96 -14.17
CA LEU A 119 -9.91 11.39 -14.45
C LEU A 119 -10.71 12.24 -13.45
N PHE A 120 -11.91 11.81 -13.08
CA PHE A 120 -12.72 12.48 -12.06
C PHE A 120 -12.00 12.47 -10.70
N PHE A 121 -11.59 11.29 -10.22
CA PHE A 121 -10.87 11.17 -8.95
C PHE A 121 -9.57 11.97 -8.93
N ARG A 122 -8.81 11.95 -10.03
CA ARG A 122 -7.58 12.72 -10.15
C ARG A 122 -7.81 14.23 -10.02
N LYS A 123 -8.85 14.77 -10.68
CA LYS A 123 -9.18 16.20 -10.58
C LYS A 123 -9.57 16.59 -9.15
N THR A 124 -10.38 15.76 -8.49
CA THR A 124 -10.79 15.98 -7.10
C THR A 124 -9.59 15.92 -6.15
N PHE A 125 -8.72 14.92 -6.30
CA PHE A 125 -7.52 14.78 -5.50
C PHE A 125 -6.57 15.97 -5.65
N LEU A 126 -6.33 16.44 -6.89
CA LEU A 126 -5.46 17.60 -7.14
C LEU A 126 -6.02 18.90 -6.56
N LYS A 127 -7.35 19.09 -6.61
CA LYS A 127 -7.99 20.24 -5.95
C LYS A 127 -7.82 20.20 -4.43
N LYS A 128 -7.92 19.01 -3.83
CA LYS A 128 -7.71 18.82 -2.40
C LYS A 128 -6.27 19.18 -2.00
N LEU A 129 -5.29 18.68 -2.74
CA LEU A 129 -3.87 18.98 -2.50
C LEU A 129 -3.60 20.49 -2.59
N SER A 130 -4.12 21.15 -3.63
CA SER A 130 -3.96 22.60 -3.79
C SER A 130 -4.61 23.41 -2.68
N LEU A 131 -5.72 22.93 -2.09
CA LEU A 131 -6.35 23.58 -0.94
C LEU A 131 -5.53 23.38 0.34
N GLU A 132 -5.00 22.18 0.56
CA GLU A 132 -4.09 21.88 1.67
C GLU A 132 -2.82 22.74 1.59
N ASP A 133 -2.24 22.90 0.39
CA ASP A 133 -1.09 23.78 0.15
C ASP A 133 -1.42 25.25 0.47
N LEU A 134 -2.61 25.73 0.09
CA LEU A 134 -3.06 27.10 0.41
C LEU A 134 -3.29 27.30 1.92
N HIS A 135 -3.83 26.30 2.62
CA HIS A 135 -3.95 26.34 4.08
C HIS A 135 -2.58 26.37 4.77
N ALA A 136 -1.63 25.54 4.33
CA ALA A 136 -0.28 25.53 4.87
C ALA A 136 0.44 26.88 4.67
N ILE A 137 0.20 27.57 3.55
CA ILE A 137 0.75 28.92 3.31
C ILE A 137 0.12 29.96 4.24
N ASN A 138 -1.20 29.90 4.46
CA ASN A 138 -1.90 30.82 5.36
C ASN A 138 -1.49 30.61 6.83
N ASP A 139 -1.27 29.38 7.27
CA ASP A 139 -0.79 29.08 8.63
C ASP A 139 0.63 29.62 8.85
N VAL A 140 1.52 29.50 7.85
CA VAL A 140 2.88 30.06 7.89
C VAL A 140 2.88 31.58 7.93
N ASP A 141 1.94 32.25 7.26
CA ASP A 141 1.82 33.72 7.29
C ASP A 141 1.31 34.22 8.66
N ASN A 142 0.42 33.45 9.29
CA ASN A 142 -0.09 33.74 10.63
C ASN A 142 0.99 33.53 11.72
N ASP A 143 1.84 32.51 11.58
CA ASP A 143 2.99 32.27 12.47
C ASP A 143 4.14 33.27 12.25
N ASN A 144 4.32 33.76 11.03
CA ASN A 144 5.36 34.74 10.70
C ASN A 144 5.09 36.14 11.26
N GLN A 145 3.84 36.51 11.59
CA GLN A 145 3.57 37.76 12.32
C GLN A 145 4.15 37.75 13.75
N HIS A 146 4.43 36.58 14.33
CA HIS A 146 5.02 36.46 15.67
C HIS A 146 6.55 36.30 15.68
N ASN A 147 7.20 36.08 14.52
CA ASN A 147 8.64 35.77 14.45
C ASN A 147 9.30 36.38 13.21
N THR A 148 9.16 37.68 13.03
CA THR A 148 9.87 38.45 12.00
C THR A 148 11.37 38.57 12.33
N HIS A 149 12.19 37.52 12.14
CA HIS A 149 13.63 37.72 11.84
C HIS A 149 14.49 36.52 11.37
N ARG A 150 13.95 35.34 11.05
CA ARG A 150 14.79 34.22 10.56
C ARG A 150 14.20 33.49 9.36
N GLY A 151 14.06 34.20 8.25
CA GLY A 151 13.71 33.62 6.96
C GLY A 151 14.95 33.12 6.21
N ALA A 152 15.09 31.80 6.10
CA ALA A 152 15.54 31.10 4.89
C ALA A 152 15.64 29.58 5.16
N ASN A 153 15.08 28.79 4.24
CA ASN A 153 15.20 27.32 4.12
C ASN A 153 14.19 26.46 4.90
N PHE A 154 12.89 26.63 4.61
CA PHE A 154 11.85 25.70 5.07
C PHE A 154 11.78 24.40 4.25
N TYR A 155 11.92 24.47 2.92
CA TYR A 155 11.85 23.29 2.03
C TYR A 155 12.96 22.27 2.29
N THR A 156 14.16 22.74 2.64
CA THR A 156 15.30 21.88 3.01
C THR A 156 15.08 21.22 4.37
N ARG A 157 14.33 21.86 5.27
CA ARG A 157 14.06 21.37 6.63
C ARG A 157 12.95 20.32 6.67
N GLN A 158 11.90 20.47 5.86
CA GLN A 158 10.79 19.51 5.80
C GLN A 158 11.23 18.16 5.18
N MET A 159 12.12 18.21 4.19
CA MET A 159 12.75 17.01 3.60
C MET A 159 13.74 16.32 4.56
N ALA A 160 14.37 17.06 5.47
CA ALA A 160 15.25 16.51 6.50
C ALA A 160 14.47 15.92 7.68
N ALA A 161 13.34 16.51 8.07
CA ALA A 161 12.49 16.01 9.16
C ALA A 161 11.87 14.64 8.81
N GLN A 162 11.43 14.42 7.57
CA GLN A 162 10.96 13.09 7.13
C GLN A 162 12.03 12.01 7.11
N ARG A 163 13.32 12.37 7.11
CA ARG A 163 14.44 11.40 7.19
C ARG A 163 14.77 11.00 8.63
N GLY A 164 14.35 11.79 9.63
CA GLY A 164 14.56 11.51 11.05
C GLY A 164 13.44 10.70 11.70
N SER A 165 12.22 10.71 11.15
CA SER A 165 11.04 10.09 11.76
C SER A 165 10.81 8.63 11.41
N PHE A 166 11.67 7.99 10.60
CA PHE A 166 11.50 6.57 10.22
C PHE A 166 12.18 5.58 11.19
N VAL A 167 12.89 6.05 12.23
CA VAL A 167 13.68 5.16 13.12
C VAL A 167 13.21 5.13 14.57
N THR A 168 12.27 5.97 14.99
CA THR A 168 11.74 5.89 16.36
C THR A 168 10.23 5.96 16.32
N GLU A 169 9.59 5.07 17.08
CA GLU A 169 8.14 4.98 17.33
C GLU A 169 7.40 3.92 16.51
N ILE A 170 7.82 2.67 16.70
CA ILE A 170 6.86 1.55 16.75
C ILE A 170 6.47 1.41 18.22
N ASP A 171 5.38 2.07 18.61
CA ASP A 171 4.71 1.80 19.89
C ASP A 171 3.72 0.65 19.68
N PRO A 172 3.94 -0.54 20.28
CA PRO A 172 3.14 -1.74 20.02
C PRO A 172 1.73 -1.72 20.62
N THR A 173 1.24 -0.60 21.17
CA THR A 173 0.00 -0.56 21.95
C THR A 173 -1.20 0.13 21.28
N GLN A 174 -1.09 0.61 20.04
CA GLN A 174 -2.18 1.29 19.33
C GLN A 174 -2.79 0.46 18.18
N ILE A 175 -2.99 -0.85 18.38
CA ILE A 175 -3.93 -1.63 17.56
C ILE A 175 -5.29 -1.59 18.26
N VAL A 176 -5.91 -0.41 18.24
CA VAL A 176 -7.34 -0.29 18.58
C VAL A 176 -8.13 -0.72 17.36
N ILE A 177 -8.71 -1.91 17.51
CA ILE A 177 -9.73 -2.51 16.65
C ILE A 177 -10.83 -1.47 16.40
N GLN A 178 -10.82 -0.85 15.22
CA GLN A 178 -12.03 -0.22 14.70
C GLN A 178 -12.99 -1.33 14.30
N ARG A 179 -14.12 -1.36 15.01
CA ARG A 179 -15.29 -2.20 14.72
C ARG A 179 -15.63 -2.19 13.23
N PHE A 180 -15.68 -3.36 12.61
CA PHE A 180 -16.76 -3.82 11.73
C PHE A 180 -16.80 -5.34 11.75
#